data_AF-A0A3M8AK82-F1
#
_entry.id   AF-A0A3M8AK82-F1
#
_cell.length_a   1.000
_cell.length_b   1.000
_cell.length_c   1.000
_cell.angle_alpha   90.00
_cell.angle_beta   90.00
_cell.angle_gamma   90.00
#
_symmetry.space_group_name_H-M   'P 1'
#
loop_
_entity.id
_entity.type
_entity.pdbx_description
1 polymer ?
#
loop_
_entity_poly.entity_id
_entity_poly.type
_entity_poly.pdbx_seq_one_letter_code
_entity_poly.pdbx_strand_id
1 'polypeptide(L)'
;MTKFETVVKSLWNEEWDISIDPNRDSDSSTVLLEHSEIVFEKFSSQSLIIDRFPRIIEDNFKFSALNVNFSMVEDKQALKEIYMKEEEKYQRLFKLLWAYDSVWVETSLRTENAERIKEVLHDETKERRVITLQDTLNEGDTDYLKVDHVADLEVLLELGLRETVSTVFVFEKLKICIWSNYDLNMPAYIGNLDSQELLQTIATTEGLYLRPFIK
;
A
#
# COMPACT_ATOMS: atom_id res chain seq x y z
N MET A 1 3.92 -23.87 -3.00
CA MET A 1 4.17 -22.47 -3.34
C MET A 1 3.00 -21.98 -4.19
N THR A 2 2.26 -20.99 -3.71
CA THR A 2 1.14 -20.39 -4.44
C THR A 2 1.66 -19.53 -5.59
N LYS A 3 0.75 -19.12 -6.49
CA LYS A 3 1.11 -18.18 -7.56
C LYS A 3 1.60 -16.84 -6.98
N PHE A 4 0.98 -16.36 -5.91
CA PHE A 4 1.38 -15.14 -5.24
C PHE A 4 2.76 -15.27 -4.59
N GLU A 5 3.05 -16.35 -3.87
CA GLU A 5 4.40 -16.59 -3.31
C GLU A 5 5.49 -16.61 -4.38
N THR A 6 5.19 -17.14 -5.56
CA THR A 6 6.12 -17.12 -6.71
C THR A 6 6.37 -15.69 -7.20
N VAL A 7 5.33 -14.86 -7.25
CA VAL A 7 5.43 -13.43 -7.58
C VAL A 7 6.26 -12.70 -6.52
N VAL A 8 5.99 -12.93 -5.24
CA VAL A 8 6.76 -12.31 -4.14
C VAL A 8 8.23 -12.69 -4.24
N LYS A 9 8.55 -13.95 -4.49
CA LYS A 9 9.94 -14.42 -4.63
C LYS A 9 10.69 -13.76 -5.80
N SER A 10 9.99 -13.36 -6.87
CA SER A 10 10.63 -12.74 -8.05
C SER A 10 11.02 -11.27 -7.84
N LEU A 11 10.50 -10.63 -6.79
CA LEU A 11 10.80 -9.24 -6.43
C LEU A 11 12.24 -9.04 -5.98
N TRP A 12 12.84 -10.08 -5.40
CA TRP A 12 14.17 -10.02 -4.83
C TRP A 12 15.22 -10.27 -5.91
N ASN A 13 16.34 -9.55 -5.85
CA ASN A 13 17.47 -9.82 -6.76
C ASN A 13 18.41 -10.93 -6.24
N GLU A 14 18.18 -11.39 -5.02
CA GLU A 14 18.95 -12.43 -4.35
C GLU A 14 18.12 -13.71 -4.22
N GLU A 15 18.77 -14.85 -4.01
CA GLU A 15 18.09 -16.10 -3.62
C GLU A 15 17.62 -16.02 -2.17
N TRP A 16 16.69 -15.11 -1.89
CA TRP A 16 15.97 -15.01 -0.63
C TRP A 16 14.49 -15.32 -0.83
N ASP A 17 13.89 -15.89 0.19
CA ASP A 17 12.50 -16.29 0.19
C ASP A 17 11.94 -16.07 1.60
N ILE A 18 11.04 -15.09 1.71
CA ILE A 18 10.45 -14.70 2.99
C ILE A 18 9.72 -15.85 3.67
N SER A 19 9.19 -16.82 2.89
CA SER A 19 8.45 -17.97 3.42
C SER A 19 9.28 -18.90 4.31
N ILE A 20 10.61 -18.85 4.19
CA ILE A 20 11.57 -19.64 4.99
C ILE A 20 12.45 -18.76 5.88
N ASP A 21 12.16 -17.45 5.97
CA ASP A 21 12.92 -16.55 6.82
C ASP A 21 12.69 -16.91 8.31
N PRO A 22 13.74 -17.05 9.13
CA PRO A 22 13.60 -17.44 10.53
C PRO A 22 12.81 -16.44 11.39
N ASN A 23 12.68 -15.20 10.93
CA ASN A 23 11.89 -14.17 11.63
C ASN A 23 10.44 -14.11 11.16
N ARG A 24 10.03 -14.92 10.17
CA ARG A 24 8.64 -14.99 9.71
C ARG A 24 7.75 -15.60 10.80
N ASP A 25 6.60 -14.99 11.03
CA ASP A 25 5.56 -15.59 11.87
C ASP A 25 4.96 -16.79 11.12
N SER A 26 5.18 -18.00 11.66
CA SER A 26 4.67 -19.23 11.08
C SER A 26 3.15 -19.36 11.16
N ASP A 27 2.52 -18.62 12.08
CA ASP A 27 1.08 -18.66 12.32
C ASP A 27 0.33 -17.66 11.43
N SER A 28 1.06 -16.73 10.79
CA SER A 28 0.51 -15.77 9.82
C SER A 28 0.06 -16.46 8.53
N SER A 29 -1.16 -16.16 8.11
CA SER A 29 -1.68 -16.56 6.79
C SER A 29 -1.12 -15.72 5.64
N THR A 30 -0.44 -14.61 5.95
CA THR A 30 0.10 -13.67 4.97
C THR A 30 1.61 -13.85 4.76
N VAL A 31 2.09 -13.38 3.62
CA VAL A 31 3.48 -13.47 3.20
C VAL A 31 4.18 -12.14 3.46
N LEU A 32 3.62 -11.02 3.00
CA LEU A 32 4.20 -9.67 3.06
C LEU A 32 3.49 -8.75 4.06
N LEU A 33 2.18 -8.90 4.25
CA LEU A 33 1.36 -7.93 5.00
C LEU A 33 1.86 -7.74 6.44
N GLU A 34 2.09 -8.84 7.15
CA GLU A 34 2.56 -8.84 8.55
C GLU A 34 4.09 -8.84 8.69
N HIS A 35 4.81 -8.94 7.57
CA HIS A 35 6.27 -9.13 7.55
C HIS A 35 7.03 -7.99 6.85
N SER A 36 6.43 -6.81 6.79
CA SER A 36 7.04 -5.62 6.17
C SER A 36 8.39 -5.28 6.79
N GLU A 37 8.52 -5.40 8.12
CA GLU A 37 9.77 -5.16 8.85
C GLU A 37 10.91 -6.07 8.40
N ILE A 38 10.65 -7.35 8.13
CA ILE A 38 11.66 -8.30 7.63
C ILE A 38 12.23 -7.80 6.31
N VAL A 39 11.36 -7.32 5.41
CA VAL A 39 11.77 -6.76 4.11
C VAL A 39 12.60 -5.50 4.31
N PHE A 40 12.16 -4.58 5.18
CA PHE A 40 12.84 -3.29 5.38
C PHE A 40 14.20 -3.44 6.08
N GLU A 41 14.34 -4.40 6.99
CA GLU A 41 15.62 -4.70 7.63
C GLU A 41 16.60 -5.34 6.65
N LYS A 42 16.13 -6.29 5.85
CA LYS A 42 16.98 -7.00 4.88
C LYS A 42 17.41 -6.11 3.72
N PHE A 43 16.49 -5.28 3.21
CA PHE A 43 16.69 -4.47 2.01
C PHE A 43 16.64 -2.97 2.31
N SER A 44 17.24 -2.54 3.41
CA SER A 44 17.22 -1.15 3.87
C SER A 44 17.58 -0.10 2.81
N SER A 45 18.52 -0.39 1.90
CA SER A 45 18.88 0.52 0.80
C SER A 45 17.84 0.62 -0.33
N GLN A 46 16.96 -0.37 -0.45
CA GLN A 46 15.86 -0.42 -1.40
C GLN A 46 14.51 -0.04 -0.76
N SER A 47 14.50 0.21 0.55
CA SER A 47 13.30 0.56 1.30
C SER A 47 13.18 2.07 1.48
N LEU A 48 12.13 2.63 0.91
CA LEU A 48 11.82 4.06 0.91
C LEU A 48 10.42 4.29 1.43
N ILE A 49 10.07 5.55 1.70
CA ILE A 49 8.73 5.98 2.05
C ILE A 49 8.25 6.92 0.95
N ILE A 50 7.06 6.62 0.41
CA ILE A 50 6.30 7.52 -0.46
C ILE A 50 5.57 8.50 0.45
N ASP A 51 5.88 9.78 0.32
CA ASP A 51 5.39 10.83 1.21
C ASP A 51 5.20 12.15 0.45
N ARG A 52 4.34 13.04 0.95
CA ARG A 52 4.27 14.43 0.48
C ARG A 52 5.48 15.27 0.92
N PHE A 53 6.23 14.81 1.92
CA PHE A 53 7.45 15.46 2.37
C PHE A 53 8.70 14.88 1.67
N PRO A 54 9.52 15.73 1.02
CA PRO A 54 10.68 15.26 0.24
C PRO A 54 11.86 14.79 1.09
N ARG A 55 11.82 15.02 2.41
CA ARG A 55 12.92 14.75 3.33
C ARG A 55 12.38 14.25 4.66
N ILE A 56 13.29 13.69 5.44
CA ILE A 56 13.02 13.27 6.81
C ILE A 56 12.55 14.48 7.62
N ILE A 57 11.49 14.25 8.40
CA ILE A 57 10.94 15.22 9.33
C ILE A 57 11.85 15.27 10.56
N GLU A 58 12.41 16.45 10.85
CA GLU A 58 13.31 16.64 12.00
C GLU A 58 12.58 16.99 13.30
N ASP A 59 11.38 17.58 13.19
CA ASP A 59 10.63 18.15 14.31
C ASP A 59 9.19 17.63 14.30
N ASN A 60 8.93 16.64 15.16
CA ASN A 60 7.62 16.00 15.29
C ASN A 60 6.53 16.96 15.81
N PHE A 61 6.90 18.01 16.54
CA PHE A 61 5.92 19.00 17.01
C PHE A 61 5.46 19.92 15.87
N LYS A 62 6.39 20.34 15.00
CA LYS A 62 6.01 21.07 13.77
C LYS A 62 5.23 20.18 12.82
N PHE A 63 5.63 18.92 12.69
CA PHE A 63 4.94 17.96 11.84
C PHE A 63 3.51 17.71 12.28
N SER A 64 3.24 17.50 13.58
CA SER A 64 1.87 17.26 14.07
C SER A 64 0.91 18.41 13.76
N ALA A 65 1.41 19.65 13.68
CA ALA A 65 0.63 20.82 13.26
C ALA A 65 0.35 20.88 11.74
N LEU A 66 1.18 20.22 10.93
CA LEU A 66 1.02 20.12 9.47
C LEU A 66 0.35 18.82 9.05
N ASN A 67 0.36 17.79 9.90
CA ASN A 67 -0.14 16.47 9.58
C ASN A 67 -1.64 16.51 9.29
N VAL A 68 -2.04 15.74 8.29
CA VAL A 68 -3.46 15.55 7.96
C VAL A 68 -3.64 14.06 7.78
N ASN A 69 -4.44 13.45 8.65
CA ASN A 69 -4.78 12.04 8.56
C ASN A 69 -6.30 11.89 8.54
N PHE A 70 -6.79 10.73 8.10
CA PHE A 70 -8.23 10.53 7.91
C PHE A 70 -9.02 10.68 9.22
N SER A 71 -8.51 10.17 10.34
CA SER A 71 -9.19 10.28 11.65
C SER A 71 -9.37 11.74 12.14
N MET A 72 -8.52 12.68 11.71
CA MET A 72 -8.64 14.10 12.08
C MET A 72 -9.67 14.88 11.25
N VAL A 73 -10.16 14.34 10.14
CA VAL A 73 -11.00 15.10 9.19
C VAL A 73 -12.50 14.92 9.35
N GLU A 74 -12.96 13.96 10.17
CA GLU A 74 -14.39 13.63 10.34
C GLU A 74 -15.26 14.85 10.68
N ASP A 75 -14.74 15.77 11.51
CA ASP A 75 -15.48 16.95 11.98
C ASP A 75 -15.02 18.29 11.35
N LYS A 76 -14.07 18.26 10.41
CA LYS A 76 -13.40 19.48 9.90
C LYS A 76 -13.38 19.52 8.38
N GLN A 77 -14.43 20.09 7.79
CA GLN A 77 -14.60 20.20 6.34
C GLN A 77 -13.36 20.75 5.60
N ALA A 78 -12.71 21.78 6.14
CA ALA A 78 -11.50 22.34 5.52
C ALA A 78 -10.31 21.36 5.52
N LEU A 79 -10.16 20.52 6.56
CA LEU A 79 -9.14 19.47 6.59
C LEU A 79 -9.50 18.31 5.68
N LYS A 80 -10.79 17.99 5.56
CA LYS A 80 -11.29 16.95 4.63
C LYS A 80 -10.91 17.28 3.20
N GLU A 81 -11.10 18.52 2.76
CA GLU A 81 -10.71 18.95 1.41
C GLU A 81 -9.19 18.88 1.17
N ILE A 82 -8.38 19.18 2.18
CA ILE A 82 -6.92 19.06 2.09
C ILE A 82 -6.53 17.57 1.99
N TYR A 83 -7.08 16.73 2.86
CA TYR A 83 -6.82 15.30 2.87
C TYR A 83 -7.17 14.66 1.53
N MET A 84 -8.37 14.94 1.00
CA MET A 84 -8.82 14.37 -0.28
C MET A 84 -7.92 14.77 -1.46
N LYS A 85 -7.34 15.99 -1.44
CA LYS A 85 -6.35 16.40 -2.44
C LYS A 85 -5.04 15.64 -2.32
N GLU A 86 -4.60 15.34 -1.10
CA GLU A 86 -3.41 14.51 -0.90
C GLU A 86 -3.68 13.04 -1.27
N GLU A 87 -4.84 12.49 -0.92
CA GLU A 87 -5.31 11.15 -1.31
C GLU A 87 -5.32 10.99 -2.84
N GLU A 88 -5.79 11.99 -3.58
CA GLU A 88 -5.84 11.97 -5.05
C GLU A 88 -4.45 11.78 -5.68
N LYS A 89 -3.39 12.31 -5.07
CA LYS A 89 -2.01 12.14 -5.57
C LYS A 89 -1.58 10.67 -5.50
N TYR A 90 -1.89 9.99 -4.40
CA TYR A 90 -1.65 8.56 -4.26
C TYR A 90 -2.47 7.78 -5.28
N GLN A 91 -3.75 8.11 -5.46
CA GLN A 91 -4.59 7.45 -6.46
C GLN A 91 -4.02 7.59 -7.88
N ARG A 92 -3.51 8.77 -8.25
CA ARG A 92 -2.88 9.00 -9.55
C ARG A 92 -1.58 8.22 -9.72
N LEU A 93 -0.71 8.22 -8.70
CA LEU A 93 0.52 7.42 -8.67
C LEU A 93 0.23 5.93 -8.93
N PHE A 94 -0.72 5.35 -8.19
CA PHE A 94 -1.05 3.92 -8.31
C PHE A 94 -1.70 3.59 -9.66
N LYS A 95 -2.57 4.45 -10.19
CA LYS A 95 -3.14 4.27 -11.53
C LYS A 95 -2.08 4.26 -12.63
N LEU A 96 -1.07 5.13 -12.52
CA LEU A 96 0.05 5.16 -13.47
C LEU A 96 0.89 3.89 -13.35
N LEU A 97 1.24 3.44 -12.14
CA LEU A 97 1.95 2.17 -11.95
C LEU A 97 1.15 0.98 -12.52
N TRP A 98 -0.15 0.94 -12.27
CA TRP A 98 -1.05 -0.10 -12.79
C TRP A 98 -1.16 -0.10 -14.32
N ALA A 99 -1.02 1.06 -14.96
CA ALA A 99 -0.96 1.13 -16.43
C ALA A 99 0.33 0.52 -16.99
N TYR A 100 1.42 0.50 -16.23
CA TYR A 100 2.71 -0.07 -16.63
C TYR A 100 2.89 -1.53 -16.22
N ASP A 101 2.15 -2.00 -15.21
CA ASP A 101 2.29 -3.36 -14.69
C ASP A 101 1.00 -3.93 -14.11
N SER A 102 0.88 -5.27 -14.18
CA SER A 102 -0.12 -5.98 -13.39
C SER A 102 0.18 -5.84 -11.90
N VAL A 103 -0.86 -5.68 -11.09
CA VAL A 103 -0.71 -5.62 -9.63
C VAL A 103 -1.38 -6.83 -8.98
N TRP A 104 -0.62 -7.49 -8.13
CA TRP A 104 -1.13 -8.41 -7.13
C TRP A 104 -1.31 -7.66 -5.82
N VAL A 105 -2.32 -8.03 -5.04
CA VAL A 105 -2.51 -7.51 -3.70
C VAL A 105 -2.56 -8.63 -2.70
N GLU A 106 -1.99 -8.40 -1.54
CA GLU A 106 -2.25 -9.17 -0.31
C GLU A 106 -2.87 -8.23 0.71
N THR A 107 -3.96 -8.63 1.35
CA THR A 107 -4.84 -7.69 2.07
C THR A 107 -5.54 -8.34 3.26
N SER A 108 -5.78 -7.55 4.31
CA SER A 108 -6.61 -7.95 5.46
C SER A 108 -8.11 -7.86 5.19
N LEU A 109 -8.53 -7.51 3.96
CA LEU A 109 -9.91 -7.23 3.62
C LEU A 109 -10.88 -8.38 3.96
N ARG A 110 -10.42 -9.63 3.82
CA ARG A 110 -11.23 -10.83 4.07
C ARG A 110 -11.80 -10.88 5.49
N THR A 111 -11.02 -10.41 6.46
CA THR A 111 -11.38 -10.43 7.89
C THR A 111 -11.95 -9.10 8.39
N GLU A 112 -12.00 -8.07 7.55
CA GLU A 112 -12.41 -6.73 7.98
C GLU A 112 -13.94 -6.61 8.15
N ASN A 113 -14.36 -5.77 9.10
CA ASN A 113 -15.77 -5.56 9.41
C ASN A 113 -16.47 -4.70 8.34
N ALA A 114 -17.58 -5.20 7.80
CA ALA A 114 -18.37 -4.51 6.78
C ALA A 114 -18.92 -3.13 7.22
N GLU A 115 -19.24 -2.94 8.49
CA GLU A 115 -19.73 -1.64 8.99
C GLU A 115 -18.62 -0.57 8.97
N ARG A 116 -17.39 -0.94 9.35
CA ARG A 116 -16.23 -0.04 9.29
C ARG A 116 -15.92 0.38 7.84
N ILE A 117 -16.11 -0.53 6.89
CA ILE A 117 -15.93 -0.25 5.45
C ILE A 117 -16.96 0.77 4.95
N LYS A 118 -18.23 0.63 5.37
CA LYS A 118 -19.32 1.56 5.00
C LYS A 118 -19.10 2.97 5.56
N GLU A 119 -18.63 3.06 6.81
CA GLU A 119 -18.29 4.33 7.47
C GLU A 119 -17.20 5.10 6.72
N VAL A 120 -16.35 4.41 5.96
CA VAL A 120 -15.19 5.02 5.32
C VAL A 120 -15.48 5.43 3.87
N LEU A 121 -16.18 4.60 3.10
CA LEU A 121 -16.37 4.83 1.66
C LEU A 121 -17.52 5.77 1.33
N HIS A 122 -18.62 5.72 2.09
CA HIS A 122 -19.85 6.49 1.84
C HIS A 122 -20.33 6.47 0.37
N ASP A 123 -20.13 5.35 -0.34
CA ASP A 123 -20.46 5.17 -1.76
C ASP A 123 -20.91 3.72 -2.00
N GLU A 124 -22.21 3.54 -2.28
CA GLU A 124 -22.83 2.23 -2.49
C GLU A 124 -22.22 1.43 -3.66
N THR A 125 -21.61 2.10 -4.64
CA THR A 125 -20.94 1.43 -5.76
C THR A 125 -19.60 0.86 -5.31
N LYS A 126 -18.83 1.64 -4.54
CA LYS A 126 -17.57 1.16 -3.94
C LYS A 126 -17.81 0.07 -2.92
N GLU A 127 -18.84 0.20 -2.08
CA GLU A 127 -19.24 -0.82 -1.11
C GLU A 127 -19.55 -2.17 -1.78
N ARG A 128 -20.34 -2.16 -2.86
CA ARG A 128 -20.62 -3.38 -3.64
C ARG A 128 -19.34 -3.98 -4.23
N ARG A 129 -18.38 -3.14 -4.62
CA ARG A 129 -17.08 -3.61 -5.11
C ARG A 129 -16.28 -4.29 -4.01
N VAL A 130 -16.26 -3.73 -2.80
CA VAL A 130 -15.64 -4.36 -1.63
C VAL A 130 -16.24 -5.73 -1.35
N ILE A 131 -17.57 -5.84 -1.33
CA ILE A 131 -18.26 -7.13 -1.11
C ILE A 131 -17.81 -8.16 -2.16
N THR A 132 -17.73 -7.75 -3.44
CA THR A 132 -17.24 -8.64 -4.51
C THR A 132 -15.80 -9.11 -4.27
N LEU A 133 -14.92 -8.21 -3.80
CA LEU A 133 -13.54 -8.55 -3.44
C LEU A 133 -13.49 -9.51 -2.25
N GLN A 134 -14.28 -9.25 -1.20
CA GLN A 134 -14.39 -10.14 -0.03
C GLN A 134 -14.89 -11.53 -0.42
N ASP A 135 -15.93 -11.62 -1.25
CA ASP A 135 -16.46 -12.89 -1.77
C ASP A 135 -15.37 -13.65 -2.54
N THR A 136 -14.62 -12.95 -3.40
CA THR A 136 -13.51 -13.54 -4.17
C THR A 136 -12.42 -14.11 -3.25
N LEU A 137 -12.03 -13.37 -2.20
CA LEU A 137 -11.04 -13.81 -1.21
C LEU A 137 -11.54 -15.00 -0.38
N ASN A 138 -12.83 -14.97 0.01
CA ASN A 138 -13.47 -16.05 0.76
C ASN A 138 -13.61 -17.33 -0.06
N GLU A 139 -14.06 -17.24 -1.31
CA GLU A 139 -14.16 -18.39 -2.22
C GLU A 139 -12.80 -19.03 -2.51
N GLY A 140 -11.76 -18.21 -2.62
CA GLY A 140 -10.39 -18.66 -2.83
C GLY A 140 -9.67 -19.14 -1.57
N ASP A 141 -10.28 -18.98 -0.38
CA ASP A 141 -9.66 -19.18 0.93
C ASP A 141 -8.24 -18.57 1.01
N THR A 142 -8.13 -17.31 0.60
CA THR A 142 -6.85 -16.62 0.43
C THR A 142 -6.94 -15.16 0.83
N ASP A 143 -5.81 -14.59 1.23
CA ASP A 143 -5.67 -13.16 1.57
C ASP A 143 -5.03 -12.37 0.42
N TYR A 144 -4.89 -12.96 -0.78
CA TYR A 144 -4.34 -12.29 -1.96
C TYR A 144 -5.22 -12.45 -3.20
N LEU A 145 -5.15 -11.48 -4.11
CA LEU A 145 -5.78 -11.55 -5.42
C LEU A 145 -5.01 -10.72 -6.46
N LYS A 146 -5.31 -10.96 -7.74
CA LYS A 146 -4.84 -10.09 -8.81
C LYS A 146 -5.89 -9.00 -9.08
N VAL A 147 -5.47 -7.75 -9.22
CA VAL A 147 -6.38 -6.65 -9.51
C VAL A 147 -6.45 -6.42 -11.01
N ASP A 148 -7.61 -6.74 -11.58
CA ASP A 148 -7.87 -6.62 -13.03
C ASP A 148 -8.70 -5.37 -13.40
N HIS A 149 -9.31 -4.69 -12.41
CA HIS A 149 -10.10 -3.49 -12.64
C HIS A 149 -9.58 -2.31 -11.82
N VAL A 150 -9.50 -1.13 -12.45
CA VAL A 150 -9.07 0.11 -11.77
C VAL A 150 -9.95 0.46 -10.55
N ALA A 151 -11.23 0.11 -10.59
CA ALA A 151 -12.13 0.35 -9.45
C ALA A 151 -11.74 -0.48 -8.20
N ASP A 152 -11.19 -1.69 -8.37
CA ASP A 152 -10.68 -2.47 -7.23
C ASP A 152 -9.44 -1.81 -6.64
N LEU A 153 -8.53 -1.37 -7.51
CA LEU A 153 -7.32 -0.66 -7.12
C LEU A 153 -7.66 0.59 -6.31
N GLU A 154 -8.59 1.40 -6.81
CA GLU A 154 -9.04 2.62 -6.14
C GLU A 154 -9.62 2.34 -4.76
N VAL A 155 -10.51 1.35 -4.65
CA VAL A 155 -11.18 1.03 -3.39
C VAL A 155 -10.20 0.46 -2.35
N LEU A 156 -9.31 -0.46 -2.75
CA LEU A 156 -8.28 -1.01 -1.86
C LEU A 156 -7.32 0.09 -1.39
N LEU A 157 -6.94 1.00 -2.28
CA LEU A 157 -6.06 2.11 -1.95
C LEU A 157 -6.74 3.10 -1.00
N GLU A 158 -8.01 3.44 -1.24
CA GLU A 158 -8.80 4.32 -0.38
C GLU A 158 -8.95 3.75 1.03
N LEU A 159 -9.29 2.46 1.15
CA LEU A 159 -9.36 1.77 2.44
C LEU A 159 -7.99 1.73 3.16
N GLY A 160 -6.90 1.60 2.40
CA GLY A 160 -5.55 1.62 2.93
C GLY A 160 -5.06 2.99 3.37
N LEU A 161 -5.34 4.05 2.60
CA LEU A 161 -4.98 5.43 2.98
C LEU A 161 -5.77 5.89 4.20
N ARG A 162 -7.01 5.41 4.34
CA ARG A 162 -7.91 5.73 5.46
C ARG A 162 -7.78 4.75 6.63
N GLU A 163 -6.63 4.09 6.72
CA GLU A 163 -6.23 3.22 7.83
C GLU A 163 -7.29 2.16 8.24
N THR A 164 -8.03 1.65 7.25
CA THR A 164 -9.14 0.71 7.45
C THR A 164 -8.74 -0.70 7.11
N VAL A 165 -8.05 -0.89 5.98
CA VAL A 165 -7.60 -2.19 5.49
C VAL A 165 -6.12 -2.13 5.14
N SER A 166 -5.31 -2.99 5.76
CA SER A 166 -3.92 -3.18 5.36
C SER A 166 -3.88 -3.88 4.01
N THR A 167 -3.15 -3.33 3.04
CA THR A 167 -2.95 -3.93 1.73
C THR A 167 -1.51 -3.72 1.27
N VAL A 168 -0.88 -4.78 0.75
CA VAL A 168 0.39 -4.70 0.03
C VAL A 168 0.11 -4.76 -1.46
N PHE A 169 0.57 -3.77 -2.21
CA PHE A 169 0.47 -3.73 -3.67
C PHE A 169 1.79 -4.16 -4.28
N VAL A 170 1.75 -5.23 -5.08
CA VAL A 170 2.91 -5.88 -5.66
C VAL A 170 2.88 -5.75 -7.19
N PHE A 171 3.77 -4.91 -7.72
CA PHE A 171 3.98 -4.72 -9.16
C PHE A 171 5.14 -5.60 -9.60
N GLU A 172 4.81 -6.76 -10.17
CA GLU A 172 5.73 -7.87 -10.42
C GLU A 172 6.90 -7.50 -11.36
N LYS A 173 6.61 -6.93 -12.53
CA LYS A 173 7.62 -6.57 -13.54
C LYS A 173 8.44 -5.37 -13.09
N LEU A 174 7.82 -4.41 -12.40
CA LEU A 174 8.52 -3.27 -11.81
C LEU A 174 9.31 -3.66 -10.55
N LYS A 175 9.07 -4.85 -9.99
CA LYS A 175 9.64 -5.28 -8.70
C LYS A 175 9.41 -4.25 -7.59
N ILE A 176 8.22 -3.69 -7.52
CA ILE A 176 7.83 -2.70 -6.50
C ILE A 176 6.82 -3.35 -5.56
N CYS A 177 7.04 -3.21 -4.25
CA CYS A 177 6.02 -3.45 -3.22
C CYS A 177 5.72 -2.16 -2.48
N ILE A 178 4.44 -1.86 -2.25
CA ILE A 178 4.01 -0.70 -1.47
C ILE A 178 3.00 -1.15 -0.42
N TRP A 179 3.24 -0.82 0.84
CA TRP A 179 2.35 -1.14 1.96
C TRP A 179 1.45 0.06 2.26
N SER A 180 0.14 -0.17 2.31
CA SER A 180 -0.84 0.80 2.80
C SER A 180 -1.09 0.65 4.30
N ASN A 181 -2.04 1.42 4.84
CA ASN A 181 -2.34 1.51 6.27
C ASN A 181 -1.20 2.16 7.09
N TYR A 182 -0.58 3.18 6.48
CA TYR A 182 0.39 4.09 7.08
C TYR A 182 -0.02 5.55 6.79
N ASP A 183 -1.33 5.83 6.80
CA ASP A 183 -1.88 7.15 6.45
C ASP A 183 -1.32 7.65 5.09
N LEU A 184 -0.93 8.93 4.99
CA LEU A 184 -0.28 9.52 3.81
C LEU A 184 1.25 9.34 3.81
N ASN A 185 1.78 8.23 4.34
CA ASN A 185 3.21 7.88 4.29
C ASN A 185 3.43 6.38 4.01
N MET A 186 3.40 5.96 2.75
CA MET A 186 3.45 4.53 2.41
C MET A 186 4.88 3.98 2.30
N PRO A 187 5.27 2.99 3.12
CA PRO A 187 6.53 2.28 2.93
C PRO A 187 6.53 1.51 1.60
N ALA A 188 7.69 1.47 0.95
CA ALA A 188 7.86 0.78 -0.31
C ALA A 188 9.23 0.09 -0.39
N TYR A 189 9.26 -1.08 -1.02
CA TYR A 189 10.47 -1.76 -1.47
C TYR A 189 10.57 -1.63 -2.99
N ILE A 190 11.78 -1.35 -3.50
CA ILE A 190 12.03 -1.19 -4.93
C ILE A 190 13.21 -2.07 -5.35
N GLY A 191 12.93 -3.11 -6.12
CA GLY A 191 13.93 -4.13 -6.42
C GLY A 191 15.00 -3.73 -7.43
N ASN A 192 14.84 -2.65 -8.19
CA ASN A 192 15.85 -2.24 -9.19
C ASN A 192 15.86 -0.73 -9.42
N LEU A 193 16.99 -0.24 -9.95
CA LEU A 193 17.22 1.20 -10.15
C LEU A 193 16.24 1.81 -11.17
N ASP A 194 15.97 1.13 -12.28
CA ASP A 194 15.06 1.62 -13.33
C ASP A 194 13.65 1.88 -12.76
N SER A 195 13.19 0.98 -11.90
CA SER A 195 11.88 1.09 -11.25
C SER A 195 11.86 2.16 -10.16
N GLN A 196 13.00 2.39 -9.49
CA GLN A 196 13.16 3.51 -8.57
C GLN A 196 13.10 4.84 -9.30
N GLU A 197 13.80 4.98 -10.43
CA GLU A 197 13.78 6.19 -11.26
C GLU A 197 12.37 6.47 -11.81
N LEU A 198 11.68 5.43 -12.29
CA LEU A 198 10.29 5.54 -12.74
C LEU A 198 9.36 5.99 -11.60
N LEU A 199 9.42 5.31 -10.45
CA LEU A 199 8.59 5.65 -9.30
C LEU A 199 8.87 7.07 -8.79
N GLN A 200 10.14 7.47 -8.72
CA GLN A 200 10.55 8.83 -8.35
C GLN A 200 9.97 9.87 -9.32
N THR A 201 9.99 9.59 -10.63
CA THR A 201 9.46 10.48 -11.67
C THR A 201 7.95 10.63 -11.55
N ILE A 202 7.22 9.52 -11.38
CA ILE A 202 5.76 9.54 -11.19
C ILE A 202 5.42 10.29 -9.91
N ALA A 203 6.05 9.91 -8.78
CA ALA A 203 5.78 10.52 -7.48
C ALA A 203 5.98 12.04 -7.53
N THR A 204 7.13 12.51 -8.02
CA THR A 204 7.42 13.96 -8.08
C THR A 204 6.48 14.72 -9.00
N THR A 205 6.04 14.09 -10.09
CA THR A 205 5.04 14.68 -11.01
C THR A 205 3.70 14.89 -10.32
N GLU A 206 3.28 13.94 -9.48
CA GLU A 206 2.04 14.02 -8.71
C GLU A 206 2.18 14.79 -7.39
N GLY A 207 3.36 15.35 -7.10
CA GLY A 207 3.62 16.12 -5.87
C GLY A 207 3.85 15.26 -4.61
N LEU A 208 4.29 14.02 -4.81
CA LEU A 208 4.81 13.09 -3.80
C LEU A 208 6.33 12.91 -4.00
N TYR A 209 6.99 12.27 -3.04
CA TYR A 209 8.42 12.08 -3.03
C TYR A 209 8.78 10.73 -2.41
N LEU A 210 9.96 10.22 -2.78
CA LEU A 210 10.57 9.10 -2.10
C LEU A 210 11.61 9.64 -1.11
N ARG A 211 11.49 9.27 0.16
CA ARG A 211 12.48 9.57 1.19
C ARG A 211 12.99 8.27 1.82
N PRO A 212 14.21 8.26 2.39
CA PRO A 212 14.74 7.09 3.06
C PRO A 212 13.82 6.59 4.17
N PHE A 213 13.69 5.27 4.29
CA PHE A 213 13.10 4.65 5.47
C PHE A 213 14.10 4.80 6.63
N ILE A 214 13.69 5.45 7.71
CA ILE A 214 14.50 5.59 8.93
C ILE A 214 13.76 4.88 10.06
N LYS A 215 14.46 3.98 10.72
CA LYS A 215 14.01 3.24 11.90
C LYS A 215 14.03 4.13 13.14
#